data_AF-A0A1G3BHT5-F1
#
_entry.id   AF-A0A1G3BHT5-F1
#
_cell.length_a   1.000
_cell.length_b   1.000
_cell.length_c   1.000
_cell.angle_alpha   90.00
_cell.angle_beta   90.00
_cell.angle_gamma   90.00
#
_symmetry.space_group_name_H-M   'P 1'
#
loop_
_entity.id
_entity.type
_entity.pdbx_description
1 polymer ?
#
loop_
_entity_poly.entity_id
_entity_poly.type
_entity_poly.pdbx_seq_one_letter_code
_entity_poly.pdbx_strand_id
1 'polypeptide(L)'
;MVKPNVYWFYNHTTNNVAKTAGSGSDGNFKPVTTGTGASAFTLLWTGSGANDGDPSGTRDTIIIPTSGSVEIDKTFIDNGSIIDQTPLAGTNQGKQQGGDSRYVFCIHIAGQTQSKAFLEFWDNDSHNSFNSRVLGSGAAGSSYIHGSATTYSSPGSSDWAGGAVRLAGSGSGNRLELSSANVPSGGADLYFNLAVRVPATASPFSENPVCTLRFSYS
;
A
#
# COMPACT_ATOMS: atom_id res chain seq x y z
N MET A 1 9.83 -27.67 -0.36
CA MET A 1 10.72 -26.54 -0.65
C MET A 1 10.81 -25.64 0.57
N VAL A 2 11.81 -24.77 0.60
CA VAL A 2 11.98 -23.78 1.67
C VAL A 2 10.99 -22.64 1.46
N LYS A 3 10.46 -22.08 2.55
CA LYS A 3 9.61 -20.87 2.52
C LYS A 3 10.35 -19.74 1.77
N PRO A 4 9.75 -19.12 0.73
CA PRO A 4 10.35 -17.97 0.06
C PRO A 4 10.59 -16.81 1.02
N ASN A 5 11.74 -16.14 0.88
CA ASN A 5 11.96 -14.87 1.55
C ASN A 5 11.16 -13.76 0.86
N VAL A 6 10.64 -12.83 1.65
CA VAL A 6 9.80 -11.73 1.16
C VAL A 6 10.40 -10.42 1.65
N TYR A 7 10.45 -9.44 0.76
CA TYR A 7 10.97 -8.11 1.06
C TYR A 7 10.01 -7.07 0.51
N TRP A 8 9.63 -6.08 1.34
CA TRP A 8 8.83 -4.94 0.91
C TRP A 8 9.77 -3.77 0.65
N PHE A 9 9.59 -3.09 -0.49
CA PHE A 9 10.25 -1.82 -0.81
C PHE A 9 9.25 -0.74 -1.19
N TYR A 10 9.66 0.52 -1.03
CA TYR A 10 8.95 1.68 -1.52
C TYR A 10 9.90 2.56 -2.34
N ASN A 11 9.35 3.22 -3.37
CA ASN A 11 10.07 4.17 -4.19
C ASN A 11 10.14 5.52 -3.46
N HIS A 12 11.34 5.91 -3.03
CA HIS A 12 11.59 7.16 -2.30
C HIS A 12 11.93 8.33 -3.25
N THR A 13 11.78 8.13 -4.56
CA THR A 13 12.10 9.10 -5.60
C THR A 13 10.91 9.34 -6.51
N THR A 14 11.04 10.32 -7.40
CA THR A 14 10.05 10.64 -8.42
C THR A 14 10.27 9.87 -9.73
N ASN A 15 11.24 8.95 -9.77
CA ASN A 15 11.55 8.18 -10.95
C ASN A 15 10.62 6.95 -11.04
N ASN A 16 9.71 6.95 -12.01
CA ASN A 16 8.84 5.80 -12.27
C ASN A 16 9.58 4.71 -13.07
N VAL A 17 10.53 4.03 -12.41
CA VAL A 17 11.35 2.96 -12.99
C VAL A 17 11.33 1.72 -12.13
N ALA A 18 11.48 0.54 -12.75
CA ALA A 18 11.49 -0.73 -12.04
C ALA A 18 12.65 -0.83 -11.06
N LYS A 19 12.44 -1.59 -9.98
CA LYS A 19 13.47 -1.98 -9.04
C LYS A 19 14.51 -2.86 -9.74
N THR A 20 15.78 -2.70 -9.39
CA THR A 20 16.88 -3.43 -10.04
C THR A 20 17.65 -4.36 -9.10
N ALA A 21 17.51 -4.19 -7.78
CA ALA A 21 18.37 -4.84 -6.81
C ALA A 21 17.70 -5.97 -6.00
N GLY A 22 17.01 -6.95 -6.61
CA GLY A 22 16.52 -8.17 -5.92
C GLY A 22 16.04 -7.99 -4.48
N SER A 23 16.76 -8.56 -3.50
CA SER A 23 16.49 -8.43 -2.05
C SER A 23 17.11 -7.21 -1.35
N GLY A 24 17.88 -6.37 -2.06
CA GLY A 24 18.52 -5.16 -1.52
C GLY A 24 17.86 -3.85 -1.98
N SER A 25 18.33 -2.72 -1.45
CA SER A 25 17.97 -1.38 -1.93
C SER A 25 18.65 -1.04 -3.26
N ASP A 26 18.12 -0.05 -3.96
CA ASP A 26 18.80 0.61 -5.09
C ASP A 26 18.61 2.12 -5.03
N GLY A 27 19.01 2.83 -6.09
CA GLY A 27 18.91 4.29 -6.15
C GLY A 27 17.47 4.82 -6.02
N ASN A 28 16.45 4.02 -6.37
CA ASN A 28 15.05 4.43 -6.33
C ASN A 28 14.25 3.76 -5.21
N PHE A 29 14.67 2.58 -4.72
CA PHE A 29 13.92 1.79 -3.75
C PHE A 29 14.65 1.60 -2.41
N LYS A 30 13.94 1.89 -1.31
CA LYS A 30 14.37 1.59 0.07
C LYS A 30 13.54 0.43 0.65
N PRO A 31 14.12 -0.44 1.49
CA PRO A 31 13.38 -1.50 2.16
C PRO A 31 12.44 -0.92 3.23
N VAL A 32 11.27 -1.52 3.37
CA VAL A 32 10.39 -1.36 4.52
C VAL A 32 10.75 -2.46 5.51
N THR A 33 11.25 -2.07 6.69
CA THR A 33 11.56 -3.03 7.74
C THR A 33 10.25 -3.49 8.40
N THR A 34 9.79 -4.68 8.03
CA THR A 34 8.60 -5.31 8.63
C THR A 34 8.97 -6.02 9.93
N GLY A 35 8.28 -5.73 11.03
CA GLY A 35 8.51 -6.35 12.33
C GLY A 35 7.40 -6.03 13.33
N THR A 36 7.52 -6.52 14.56
CA THR A 36 6.65 -6.15 15.69
C THR A 36 7.38 -5.18 16.61
N GLY A 37 6.69 -4.12 17.08
CA GLY A 37 7.24 -3.14 18.03
C GLY A 37 7.75 -1.83 17.41
N ALA A 38 8.47 -1.03 18.20
CA ALA A 38 8.86 0.36 17.88
C ALA A 38 9.83 0.52 16.70
N SER A 39 10.36 -0.58 16.16
CA SER A 39 11.26 -0.59 15.01
C SER A 39 10.58 -0.96 13.69
N ALA A 40 9.27 -1.22 13.71
CA ALA A 40 8.49 -1.56 12.52
C ALA A 40 8.17 -0.31 11.71
N PHE A 41 8.51 -0.33 10.43
CA PHE A 41 8.18 0.78 9.55
C PHE A 41 6.68 0.79 9.30
N THR A 42 6.07 1.96 9.42
CA THR A 42 4.61 2.10 9.31
C THR A 42 4.25 2.86 8.04
N LEU A 43 3.38 2.29 7.22
CA LEU A 43 2.78 3.01 6.10
C LEU A 43 1.77 4.03 6.65
N LEU A 44 1.95 5.29 6.28
CA LEU A 44 1.24 6.42 6.85
C LEU A 44 0.56 7.23 5.75
N TRP A 45 -0.70 7.60 5.99
CA TRP A 45 -1.41 8.61 5.20
C TRP A 45 -1.72 9.81 6.09
N THR A 46 -1.37 11.00 5.63
CA THR A 46 -1.61 12.23 6.40
C THR A 46 -1.79 13.46 5.49
N GLY A 47 -2.26 14.57 6.07
CA GLY A 47 -2.60 15.79 5.34
C GLY A 47 -1.40 16.50 4.70
N SER A 48 -1.69 17.51 3.87
CA SER A 48 -0.68 18.24 3.07
C SER A 48 0.42 18.96 3.86
N GLY A 49 0.22 19.24 5.14
CA GLY A 49 1.16 19.95 6.00
C GLY A 49 2.40 19.15 6.38
N ALA A 50 2.34 17.82 6.34
CA ALA A 50 3.49 16.95 6.58
C ALA A 50 4.45 16.95 5.38
N ASN A 51 5.76 16.94 5.64
CA ASN A 51 6.82 16.99 4.64
C ASN A 51 7.76 15.79 4.76
N ASP A 52 8.44 15.49 3.65
CA ASP A 52 9.51 14.50 3.63
C ASP A 52 10.61 14.87 4.63
N GLY A 53 11.00 13.92 5.48
CA GLY A 53 12.00 14.13 6.52
C GLY A 53 11.48 14.75 7.83
N ASP A 54 10.18 15.04 7.95
CA ASP A 54 9.59 15.45 9.23
C ASP A 54 9.75 14.34 10.29
N PRO A 55 9.79 14.67 11.60
CA PRO A 55 9.91 13.68 12.66
C PRO A 55 8.83 12.60 12.61
N SER A 56 9.18 11.38 13.01
CA SER A 56 8.24 10.28 13.22
C SER A 56 7.07 10.71 14.12
N GLY A 57 5.87 10.20 13.84
CA GLY A 57 4.66 10.64 14.55
C GLY A 57 4.09 11.98 14.09
N THR A 58 4.74 12.72 13.17
CA THR A 58 4.14 13.91 12.55
C THR A 58 2.86 13.53 11.81
N ARG A 59 1.76 14.18 12.16
CA ARG A 59 0.45 14.00 11.53
C ARG A 59 -0.13 15.39 11.24
N ASP A 60 -0.68 15.54 10.04
CA ASP A 60 -1.51 16.67 9.65
C ASP A 60 -2.97 16.22 9.50
N THR A 61 -3.87 17.16 9.75
CA THR A 61 -5.32 16.92 9.74
C THR A 61 -5.81 16.77 8.30
N ILE A 62 -6.65 15.77 8.08
CA ILE A 62 -7.37 15.60 6.82
C ILE A 62 -8.78 16.15 7.00
N ILE A 63 -9.20 17.02 6.08
CA ILE A 63 -10.54 17.60 6.09
C ILE A 63 -11.49 16.62 5.38
N ILE A 64 -12.47 16.10 6.10
CA ILE A 64 -13.57 15.32 5.51
C ILE A 64 -14.37 16.26 4.59
N PRO A 65 -14.59 15.89 3.31
CA PRO A 65 -15.22 16.80 2.35
C PRO A 65 -16.70 16.95 2.66
N THR A 66 -17.31 18.06 2.26
CA THR A 66 -18.75 18.29 2.44
C THR A 66 -19.62 17.46 1.49
N SER A 67 -19.03 16.94 0.40
CA SER A 67 -19.69 16.07 -0.59
C SER A 67 -18.67 15.19 -1.30
N GLY A 68 -19.10 14.02 -1.79
CA GLY A 68 -18.24 13.10 -2.55
C GLY A 68 -17.20 12.40 -1.68
N SER A 69 -15.96 12.32 -2.18
CA SER A 69 -14.82 11.77 -1.46
C SER A 69 -13.56 12.58 -1.76
N VAL A 70 -12.64 12.63 -0.80
CA VAL A 70 -11.31 13.23 -0.96
C VAL A 70 -10.25 12.18 -0.73
N GLU A 71 -9.18 12.20 -1.50
CA GLU A 71 -7.99 11.39 -1.23
C GLU A 71 -7.16 12.04 -0.12
N ILE A 72 -6.55 11.22 0.75
CA ILE A 72 -5.56 11.74 1.70
C ILE A 72 -4.32 12.22 0.93
N ASP A 73 -3.93 13.47 1.20
CA ASP A 73 -2.99 14.26 0.41
C ASP A 73 -1.59 13.66 0.24
N LYS A 74 -1.08 12.87 1.18
CA LYS A 74 0.30 12.37 1.11
C LYS A 74 0.44 11.00 1.75
N THR A 75 1.32 10.19 1.15
CA THR A 75 1.70 8.86 1.65
C THR A 75 3.17 8.83 2.06
N PHE A 76 3.45 8.23 3.21
CA PHE A 76 4.78 8.17 3.81
C PHE A 76 5.08 6.77 4.35
N ILE A 77 6.38 6.50 4.53
CA ILE A 77 6.88 5.43 5.39
C ILE A 77 7.49 6.07 6.64
N ASP A 78 6.86 5.84 7.79
CA ASP A 78 7.39 6.22 9.09
C ASP A 78 8.42 5.18 9.52
N ASN A 79 9.70 5.57 9.57
CA ASN A 79 10.81 4.66 9.89
C ASN A 79 11.18 4.66 11.39
N GLY A 80 10.36 5.30 12.23
CA GLY A 80 10.58 5.45 13.67
C GLY A 80 11.46 6.63 14.06
N SER A 81 12.10 7.30 13.10
CA SER A 81 12.83 8.56 13.31
C SER A 81 12.24 9.72 12.52
N ILE A 82 11.97 9.48 11.23
CA ILE A 82 11.35 10.44 10.31
C ILE A 82 10.25 9.76 9.49
N ILE A 83 9.42 10.57 8.84
CA ILE A 83 8.53 10.12 7.78
C ILE A 83 9.21 10.36 6.41
N ASP A 84 9.45 9.29 5.66
CA ASP A 84 9.97 9.34 4.30
C ASP A 84 8.79 9.36 3.31
N GLN A 85 8.66 10.39 2.48
CA GLN A 85 7.57 10.48 1.52
C GLN A 85 7.72 9.41 0.43
N THR A 86 6.61 8.81 0.00
CA THR A 86 6.55 7.98 -1.21
C THR A 86 5.90 8.82 -2.33
N PRO A 87 6.66 9.65 -3.06
CA PRO A 87 6.09 10.74 -3.87
C PRO A 87 5.25 10.26 -5.05
N LEU A 88 5.47 9.04 -5.54
CA LEU A 88 4.70 8.44 -6.63
C LEU A 88 3.45 7.67 -6.17
N ALA A 89 3.18 7.61 -4.86
CA ALA A 89 2.02 6.89 -4.35
C ALA A 89 0.69 7.57 -4.71
N GLY A 90 -0.42 6.87 -4.50
CA GLY A 90 -1.76 7.39 -4.69
C GLY A 90 -2.06 7.86 -6.12
N THR A 91 -3.11 8.66 -6.23
CA THR A 91 -3.60 9.21 -7.50
C THR A 91 -3.24 10.68 -7.65
N ASN A 92 -3.60 11.30 -8.78
CA ASN A 92 -3.43 12.75 -8.96
C ASN A 92 -4.29 13.57 -7.99
N GLN A 93 -5.25 12.96 -7.29
CA GLN A 93 -6.07 13.63 -6.28
C GLN A 93 -5.33 13.80 -4.95
N GLY A 94 -4.39 12.91 -4.63
CA GLY A 94 -3.65 12.91 -3.37
C GLY A 94 -2.39 13.77 -3.41
N LYS A 95 -2.46 15.03 -3.86
CA LYS A 95 -1.43 16.13 -3.85
C LYS A 95 0.08 15.79 -3.98
N GLN A 96 0.43 14.58 -4.40
CA GLN A 96 1.77 14.07 -4.64
C GLN A 96 1.95 13.78 -6.14
N GLN A 97 3.14 13.37 -6.57
CA GLN A 97 3.43 13.08 -7.98
C GLN A 97 2.90 11.70 -8.42
N GLY A 98 1.82 11.24 -7.80
CA GLY A 98 1.20 9.95 -8.05
C GLY A 98 0.56 9.85 -9.42
N GLY A 99 -0.49 9.03 -9.50
CA GLY A 99 -1.30 8.90 -10.70
C GLY A 99 -1.11 7.58 -11.42
N ASP A 100 -0.65 7.63 -12.68
CA ASP A 100 -0.45 6.43 -13.51
C ASP A 100 0.95 5.79 -13.30
N SER A 101 1.56 6.04 -12.14
CA SER A 101 2.86 5.51 -11.77
C SER A 101 2.77 4.02 -11.45
N ARG A 102 3.71 3.25 -12.00
CA ARG A 102 3.73 1.79 -11.90
C ARG A 102 4.59 1.33 -10.73
N TYR A 103 5.75 1.96 -10.55
CA TYR A 103 6.81 1.46 -9.68
C TYR A 103 6.86 2.23 -8.36
N VAL A 104 5.82 2.03 -7.53
CA VAL A 104 5.64 2.76 -6.27
C VAL A 104 6.01 1.89 -5.08
N PHE A 105 5.23 0.84 -4.81
CA PHE A 105 5.56 -0.18 -3.83
C PHE A 105 5.93 -1.46 -4.55
N CYS A 106 6.86 -2.22 -3.98
CA CYS A 106 7.35 -3.46 -4.54
C CYS A 106 7.44 -4.54 -3.46
N ILE A 107 6.85 -5.70 -3.71
CA ILE A 107 7.12 -6.93 -2.97
C ILE A 107 8.06 -7.78 -3.82
N HIS A 108 9.28 -8.01 -3.32
CA HIS A 108 10.19 -9.01 -3.88
C HIS A 108 9.95 -10.34 -3.19
N ILE A 109 9.53 -11.36 -3.95
CA ILE A 109 9.42 -12.75 -3.47
C ILE A 109 10.60 -13.54 -4.03
N ALA A 110 11.55 -13.89 -3.17
CA ALA A 110 12.76 -14.64 -3.51
C ALA A 110 12.50 -16.15 -3.44
N GLY A 111 11.76 -16.66 -4.43
CA GLY A 111 11.50 -18.09 -4.59
C GLY A 111 10.12 -18.41 -5.17
N GLN A 112 9.89 -19.69 -5.44
CA GLN A 112 8.65 -20.18 -6.03
C GLN A 112 7.47 -20.12 -5.05
N THR A 113 6.30 -19.72 -5.54
CA THR A 113 5.03 -19.87 -4.80
C THR A 113 4.16 -20.97 -5.45
N GLN A 114 3.23 -21.52 -4.66
CA GLN A 114 2.20 -22.45 -5.12
C GLN A 114 0.86 -21.78 -5.44
N SER A 115 0.66 -20.55 -4.97
CA SER A 115 -0.47 -19.72 -5.33
C SER A 115 0.00 -18.36 -5.83
N LYS A 116 -0.93 -17.62 -6.45
CA LYS A 116 -0.79 -16.20 -6.67
C LYS A 116 -0.57 -15.46 -5.34
N ALA A 117 0.14 -14.35 -5.40
CA ALA A 117 0.34 -13.47 -4.26
C ALA A 117 -0.72 -12.37 -4.25
N PHE A 118 -1.25 -12.06 -3.08
CA PHE A 118 -2.25 -11.00 -2.91
C PHE A 118 -2.08 -10.24 -1.61
N LEU A 119 -2.50 -8.97 -1.61
CA LEU A 119 -2.57 -8.12 -0.42
C LEU A 119 -3.98 -8.10 0.16
N GLU A 120 -4.05 -8.20 1.47
CA GLU A 120 -5.27 -8.11 2.28
C GLU A 120 -5.10 -7.00 3.33
N PHE A 121 -6.22 -6.41 3.76
CA PHE A 121 -6.25 -5.47 4.87
C PHE A 121 -7.18 -5.97 5.97
N TRP A 122 -6.73 -5.93 7.21
CA TRP A 122 -7.46 -6.42 8.39
C TRP A 122 -7.36 -5.43 9.55
N ASP A 123 -8.24 -5.54 10.54
CA ASP A 123 -8.18 -4.66 11.71
C ASP A 123 -6.87 -4.85 12.50
N ASN A 124 -6.36 -6.09 12.55
CA ASN A 124 -5.15 -6.47 13.28
C ASN A 124 -4.59 -7.82 12.79
N ASP A 125 -3.47 -8.24 13.38
CA ASP A 125 -2.72 -9.46 13.04
C ASP A 125 -3.46 -10.79 13.28
N SER A 126 -4.61 -10.76 13.97
CA SER A 126 -5.45 -11.97 14.12
C SER A 126 -6.19 -12.33 12.83
N HIS A 127 -6.27 -11.40 11.87
CA HIS A 127 -6.95 -11.58 10.57
C HIS A 127 -8.37 -12.14 10.68
N ASN A 128 -9.12 -11.73 11.70
CA ASN A 128 -10.46 -12.24 11.98
C ASN A 128 -11.57 -11.20 11.80
N SER A 129 -11.24 -9.93 11.54
CA SER A 129 -12.21 -8.86 11.33
C SER A 129 -11.68 -7.72 10.44
N PHE A 130 -12.61 -7.02 9.78
CA PHE A 130 -12.40 -5.81 9.00
C PHE A 130 -13.48 -4.76 9.34
N ASN A 131 -13.73 -4.60 10.64
CA ASN A 131 -14.77 -3.75 11.21
C ASN A 131 -14.32 -2.31 11.45
N SER A 132 -13.02 -2.02 11.30
CA SER A 132 -12.49 -0.66 11.29
C SER A 132 -13.21 0.19 10.25
N ARG A 133 -13.44 1.45 10.57
CA ARG A 133 -14.14 2.42 9.73
C ARG A 133 -13.43 2.60 8.39
N VAL A 134 -12.10 2.65 8.41
CA VAL A 134 -11.27 2.74 7.20
C VAL A 134 -11.37 1.50 6.30
N LEU A 135 -11.79 0.35 6.86
CA LEU A 135 -12.03 -0.90 6.13
C LEU A 135 -13.51 -1.10 5.75
N GLY A 136 -14.36 -0.09 5.97
CA GLY A 136 -15.77 -0.11 5.59
C GLY A 136 -16.71 -0.72 6.63
N SER A 137 -16.26 -0.85 7.89
CA SER A 137 -17.10 -1.29 9.02
C SER A 137 -17.85 -2.61 8.78
N GLY A 138 -17.13 -3.62 8.31
CA GLY A 138 -17.70 -4.95 7.99
C GLY A 138 -18.37 -5.03 6.62
N ALA A 139 -18.47 -3.92 5.88
CA ALA A 139 -18.88 -3.89 4.49
C ALA A 139 -17.67 -3.53 3.61
N ALA A 140 -16.98 -4.53 3.08
CA ALA A 140 -15.75 -4.32 2.31
C ALA A 140 -15.91 -3.40 1.09
N GLY A 141 -17.10 -3.40 0.48
CA GLY A 141 -17.45 -2.46 -0.59
C GLY A 141 -17.48 -0.99 -0.16
N SER A 142 -17.36 -0.69 1.13
CA SER A 142 -17.29 0.66 1.70
C SER A 142 -15.89 1.02 2.24
N SER A 143 -14.87 0.18 1.99
CA SER A 143 -13.49 0.47 2.40
C SER A 143 -12.98 1.77 1.80
N TYR A 144 -12.25 2.54 2.61
CA TYR A 144 -11.61 3.78 2.19
C TYR A 144 -10.26 3.48 1.53
N ILE A 145 -9.69 2.30 1.79
CA ILE A 145 -8.42 1.87 1.24
C ILE A 145 -8.66 1.30 -0.15
N HIS A 146 -8.00 1.91 -1.13
CA HIS A 146 -8.01 1.50 -2.52
C HIS A 146 -6.63 1.02 -2.93
N GLY A 147 -6.57 -0.07 -3.70
CA GLY A 147 -5.33 -0.59 -4.26
C GLY A 147 -5.41 -0.80 -5.76
N SER A 148 -4.26 -0.66 -6.43
CA SER A 148 -4.09 -1.00 -7.84
C SER A 148 -2.83 -1.85 -8.00
N ALA A 149 -2.95 -3.00 -8.66
CA ALA A 149 -1.82 -3.85 -8.96
C ALA A 149 -1.16 -3.35 -10.24
N THR A 150 0.13 -3.09 -10.18
CA THR A 150 0.89 -2.43 -11.24
C THR A 150 2.04 -3.33 -11.74
N THR A 151 2.03 -4.60 -11.36
CA THR A 151 3.07 -5.57 -11.76
C THR A 151 3.21 -5.72 -13.27
N TYR A 152 2.14 -5.58 -14.06
CA TYR A 152 2.16 -5.85 -15.50
C TYR A 152 1.83 -4.63 -16.37
N SER A 153 1.19 -3.61 -15.79
CA SER A 153 0.77 -2.40 -16.48
C SER A 153 0.75 -1.22 -15.51
N SER A 154 0.67 -0.01 -16.04
CA SER A 154 0.27 1.13 -15.22
C SER A 154 -1.20 0.97 -14.77
N PRO A 155 -1.67 1.74 -13.77
CA PRO A 155 -3.08 1.77 -13.35
C PRO A 155 -4.10 2.08 -14.46
N GLY A 156 -3.65 2.59 -15.61
CA GLY A 156 -4.45 2.87 -16.82
C GLY A 156 -5.13 4.24 -16.81
N SER A 157 -5.12 4.94 -15.67
CA SER A 157 -5.52 6.34 -15.56
C SER A 157 -4.91 6.95 -14.30
N SER A 158 -4.74 8.27 -14.28
CA SER A 158 -4.18 8.96 -13.13
C SER A 158 -5.05 8.91 -11.86
N ASP A 159 -6.33 8.62 -11.99
CA ASP A 159 -7.29 8.57 -10.87
C ASP A 159 -7.78 7.15 -10.57
N TRP A 160 -7.23 6.16 -11.27
CA TRP A 160 -7.61 4.74 -11.20
C TRP A 160 -9.11 4.50 -11.43
N ALA A 161 -9.72 5.30 -12.30
CA ALA A 161 -11.16 5.26 -12.57
C ALA A 161 -11.58 3.85 -13.01
N GLY A 162 -12.36 3.17 -12.16
CA GLY A 162 -12.88 1.81 -12.41
C GLY A 162 -11.90 0.65 -12.25
N GLY A 163 -10.62 0.92 -11.97
CA GLY A 163 -9.56 -0.11 -11.85
C GLY A 163 -9.07 -0.37 -10.43
N ALA A 164 -9.40 0.50 -9.47
CA ALA A 164 -8.99 0.32 -8.08
C ALA A 164 -9.87 -0.68 -7.33
N VAL A 165 -9.24 -1.56 -6.57
CA VAL A 165 -9.90 -2.54 -5.68
C VAL A 165 -10.06 -1.91 -4.29
N ARG A 166 -11.26 -1.99 -3.71
CA ARG A 166 -11.50 -1.63 -2.30
C ARG A 166 -10.97 -2.75 -1.40
N LEU A 167 -10.02 -2.44 -0.52
CA LEU A 167 -9.30 -3.46 0.24
C LEU A 167 -9.90 -3.62 1.64
N ALA A 168 -10.43 -4.81 1.95
CA ALA A 168 -10.92 -5.19 3.27
C ALA A 168 -11.19 -6.71 3.36
N GLY A 169 -10.47 -7.40 4.24
CA GLY A 169 -10.54 -8.85 4.42
C GLY A 169 -9.93 -9.66 3.27
N SER A 170 -10.40 -10.91 3.10
CA SER A 170 -9.88 -11.89 2.15
C SER A 170 -10.80 -12.22 0.97
N GLY A 171 -11.93 -11.51 0.82
CA GLY A 171 -12.89 -11.73 -0.27
C GLY A 171 -12.25 -11.51 -1.64
N SER A 172 -12.65 -12.28 -2.66
CA SER A 172 -12.04 -12.24 -4.00
C SER A 172 -12.15 -10.88 -4.72
N GLY A 173 -13.12 -10.04 -4.36
CA GLY A 173 -13.24 -8.66 -4.84
C GLY A 173 -12.67 -7.59 -3.91
N ASN A 174 -12.09 -8.00 -2.77
CA ASN A 174 -11.66 -7.09 -1.69
C ASN A 174 -10.20 -7.26 -1.29
N ARG A 175 -9.44 -8.01 -2.10
CA ARG A 175 -8.00 -8.25 -1.95
C ARG A 175 -7.30 -7.89 -3.26
N LEU A 176 -6.07 -7.44 -3.18
CA LEU A 176 -5.31 -7.04 -4.36
C LEU A 176 -4.47 -8.20 -4.88
N GLU A 177 -4.85 -8.78 -6.01
CA GLU A 177 -4.02 -9.78 -6.69
C GLU A 177 -2.80 -9.10 -7.33
N LEU A 178 -1.60 -9.41 -6.84
CA LEU A 178 -0.35 -8.77 -7.28
C LEU A 178 0.27 -9.47 -8.49
N SER A 179 -0.09 -10.73 -8.73
CA SER A 179 0.47 -11.57 -9.79
C SER A 179 -0.64 -12.32 -10.52
N SER A 180 -0.55 -12.45 -11.84
CA SER A 180 -1.53 -13.18 -12.65
C SER A 180 -1.34 -14.71 -12.59
N ALA A 181 -0.19 -15.15 -12.08
CA ALA A 181 0.20 -16.54 -11.89
C ALA A 181 1.04 -16.69 -10.61
N ASN A 182 1.42 -17.93 -10.30
CA ASN A 182 2.36 -18.23 -9.23
C ASN A 182 3.74 -17.62 -9.55
N VAL A 183 4.48 -17.22 -8.52
CA VAL A 183 5.86 -16.73 -8.67
C VAL A 183 6.77 -17.89 -9.06
N PRO A 184 7.61 -17.73 -10.09
CA PRO A 184 8.52 -18.79 -10.55
C PRO A 184 9.68 -19.01 -9.57
N SER A 185 10.46 -20.08 -9.77
CA SER A 185 11.61 -20.41 -8.92
C SER A 185 12.70 -19.33 -8.86
N GLY A 186 12.82 -18.52 -9.91
CA GLY A 186 13.72 -17.35 -9.95
C GLY A 186 13.25 -16.15 -9.12
N GLY A 187 12.05 -16.21 -8.52
CA GLY A 187 11.44 -15.09 -7.82
C GLY A 187 10.80 -14.07 -8.76
N ALA A 188 10.19 -13.04 -8.18
CA ALA A 188 9.62 -11.91 -8.93
C ALA A 188 9.49 -10.65 -8.07
N ASP A 189 9.52 -9.50 -8.74
CA ASP A 189 9.12 -8.21 -8.20
C ASP A 189 7.66 -7.94 -8.57
N LEU A 190 6.83 -7.74 -7.55
CA LEU A 190 5.41 -7.48 -7.70
C LEU A 190 5.10 -6.06 -7.25
N TYR A 191 4.46 -5.28 -8.10
CA TYR A 191 4.26 -3.85 -7.89
C TYR A 191 2.81 -3.51 -7.60
N PHE A 192 2.60 -2.51 -6.76
CA PHE A 192 1.28 -2.00 -6.44
C PHE A 192 1.33 -0.53 -6.03
N ASN A 193 0.15 0.07 -6.02
CA ASN A 193 -0.10 1.39 -5.47
C ASN A 193 -1.30 1.36 -4.51
N LEU A 194 -1.31 2.26 -3.54
CA LEU A 194 -2.35 2.39 -2.53
C LEU A 194 -2.78 3.85 -2.40
N ALA A 195 -4.07 4.07 -2.18
CA ALA A 195 -4.66 5.37 -1.88
C ALA A 195 -5.72 5.20 -0.79
N VAL A 196 -5.92 6.24 0.03
CA VAL A 196 -7.02 6.27 1.00
C VAL A 196 -7.97 7.40 0.60
N ARG A 197 -9.23 7.06 0.31
CA ARG A 197 -10.27 8.03 -0.06
C ARG A 197 -11.34 8.09 1.00
N VAL A 198 -11.44 9.24 1.64
CA VAL A 198 -12.37 9.52 2.73
C VAL A 198 -13.68 10.07 2.16
N PRO A 199 -14.83 9.39 2.36
CA PRO A 199 -16.12 9.90 1.91
C PRO A 199 -16.62 11.03 2.82
N ALA A 200 -17.50 11.89 2.27
CA ALA A 200 -18.15 12.97 3.03
C ALA A 200 -19.00 12.48 4.21
N THR A 201 -19.41 11.21 4.19
CA THR A 201 -20.17 10.56 5.26
C THR A 201 -19.30 10.03 6.40
N ALA A 202 -17.97 10.13 6.28
CA ALA A 202 -17.06 9.70 7.34
C ALA A 202 -17.20 10.60 8.58
N SER A 203 -16.99 10.00 9.75
CA SER A 203 -16.76 10.72 11.00
C SER A 203 -15.27 10.68 11.36
N PRO A 204 -14.73 11.66 12.12
CA PRO A 204 -13.31 11.69 12.48
C PRO A 204 -12.81 10.35 13.05
N PHE A 205 -11.68 9.85 12.52
CA PHE A 205 -11.14 8.54 12.84
C PHE A 205 -9.61 8.57 12.95
N SER A 206 -9.08 7.60 13.70
CA SER A 206 -7.65 7.27 13.75
C SER A 206 -7.56 5.76 13.96
N GLU A 207 -7.15 5.03 12.94
CA GLU A 207 -7.16 3.57 12.92
C GLU A 207 -5.89 3.05 12.24
N ASN A 208 -5.39 1.91 12.70
CA ASN A 208 -4.15 1.30 12.21
C ASN A 208 -4.42 -0.13 11.71
N PRO A 209 -5.11 -0.29 10.57
CA PRO A 209 -5.30 -1.62 9.99
C PRO A 209 -3.96 -2.20 9.55
N VAL A 210 -3.88 -3.53 9.48
CA VAL A 210 -2.68 -4.25 9.04
C VAL A 210 -2.80 -4.63 7.57
N CYS A 211 -1.73 -4.37 6.81
CA CYS A 211 -1.58 -4.84 5.44
C CYS A 211 -0.85 -6.19 5.45
N THR A 212 -1.43 -7.21 4.81
CA THR A 212 -0.91 -8.59 4.84
C THR A 212 -0.70 -9.11 3.44
N LEU A 213 0.48 -9.68 3.18
CA LEU A 213 0.75 -10.48 1.98
C LEU A 213 0.39 -11.95 2.23
N ARG A 214 -0.38 -12.55 1.33
CA ARG A 214 -0.75 -13.98 1.41
C ARG A 214 -0.38 -14.72 0.11
N PHE A 215 0.22 -15.90 0.29
CA PHE A 215 0.50 -16.90 -0.75
C PHE A 215 0.74 -18.27 -0.09
N SER A 216 0.66 -19.36 -0.86
CA SER A 216 1.10 -20.69 -0.44
C SER A 216 2.45 -21.08 -1.05
N TYR A 217 3.15 -22.02 -0.41
CA TYR A 217 4.42 -22.62 -0.85
C TYR A 217 4.47 -24.09 -0.39
N SER A 218 5.27 -24.94 -1.04
CA SER A 218 5.43 -26.35 -0.67
C SER A 218 6.84 -26.85 -0.81
#